data_AF-A0A1M7YYX2-F1
#
_entry.id   AF-A0A1M7YYX2-F1
#
_cell.length_a   1.000
_cell.length_b   1.000
_cell.length_c   1.000
_cell.angle_alpha   90.00
_cell.angle_beta   90.00
_cell.angle_gamma   90.00
#
_symmetry.space_group_name_H-M   'P 1'
#
loop_
_entity.id
_entity.type
_entity.pdbx_description
1 polymer ?
#
loop_
_entity_poly.entity_id
_entity_poly.type
_entity_poly.pdbx_seq_one_letter_code
_entity_poly.pdbx_strand_id
1 'polypeptide(L)'
;MLTIEAKIYFKKQEDGGFHKNGVSGMQTSFSVTDDLIMCKVIGKGDLSDFVLGKEYEVSIELPYGEMFEAEIQKGYKFHLNIGGKEFANGVVL
;
A
#
# COMPACT_ATOMS: atom_id res chain seq x y z
N MET A 1 -1.40 -7.61 15.18
CA MET A 1 -0.96 -6.99 13.90
C MET A 1 -1.58 -7.76 12.75
N LEU A 2 -2.28 -7.07 11.84
CA LEU A 2 -2.88 -7.68 10.66
C LEU A 2 -1.86 -7.70 9.50
N THR A 3 -1.79 -8.79 8.75
CA THR A 3 -1.01 -8.87 7.50
C THR A 3 -1.94 -9.28 6.38
N ILE A 4 -1.94 -8.52 5.29
CA ILE A 4 -2.80 -8.77 4.14
C ILE A 4 -1.99 -8.94 2.86
N GLU A 5 -2.55 -9.71 1.94
CA GLU A 5 -2.08 -9.78 0.56
C GLU A 5 -2.85 -8.76 -0.28
N ALA A 6 -2.13 -8.00 -1.11
CA ALA A 6 -2.75 -6.96 -1.89
C ALA A 6 -2.08 -6.80 -3.26
N LYS A 7 -2.83 -6.23 -4.19
CA LYS A 7 -2.33 -5.78 -5.48
C LYS A 7 -2.26 -4.26 -5.48
N ILE A 8 -1.09 -3.69 -5.74
CA ILE A 8 -0.84 -2.24 -5.67
C ILE A 8 -0.29 -1.73 -7.00
N TYR A 9 -0.90 -0.66 -7.51
CA TYR A 9 -0.36 0.16 -8.59
C TYR A 9 0.32 1.41 -8.02
N PHE A 10 1.61 1.56 -8.26
CA PHE A 10 2.36 2.76 -7.90
C PHE A 10 2.20 3.80 -9.01
N LYS A 11 1.67 4.98 -8.68
CA LYS A 11 1.40 6.02 -9.68
C LYS A 11 2.68 6.56 -10.30
N LYS A 12 2.62 6.95 -11.57
CA LYS A 12 3.68 7.75 -12.18
C LYS A 12 3.67 9.16 -11.62
N GLN A 13 4.78 9.88 -11.76
CA GLN A 13 4.88 11.28 -11.36
C GLN A 13 3.79 12.16 -11.98
N GLU A 14 3.46 11.94 -13.26
CA GLU A 14 2.40 12.66 -13.99
C GLU A 14 1.00 12.49 -13.37
N ASP A 15 0.77 11.37 -12.67
CA ASP A 15 -0.51 11.02 -12.03
C ASP A 15 -0.52 11.36 -10.53
N GLY A 16 0.46 12.14 -10.05
CA GLY A 16 0.61 12.42 -8.62
C GLY A 16 1.39 11.37 -7.85
N GLY A 17 2.16 10.52 -8.52
CA GLY A 17 3.17 9.64 -7.88
C GLY A 17 4.41 10.39 -7.39
N PHE A 18 5.38 9.64 -6.89
CA PHE A 18 6.69 10.17 -6.49
C PHE A 18 7.65 10.33 -7.68
N HIS A 19 8.78 10.98 -7.43
CA HIS A 19 9.88 11.07 -8.41
C HIS A 19 10.79 9.83 -8.40
N LYS A 20 10.77 9.07 -7.30
CA LYS A 20 11.60 7.88 -7.11
C LYS A 20 10.70 6.65 -6.98
N ASN A 21 11.23 5.51 -7.38
CA ASN A 21 10.61 4.21 -7.17
C ASN A 21 10.35 3.96 -5.68
N GLY A 22 9.31 3.17 -5.40
CA GLY A 22 9.11 2.62 -4.05
C GLY A 22 10.12 1.53 -3.77
N VAL A 23 10.31 1.21 -2.49
CA VAL A 23 11.20 0.13 -2.05
C VAL A 23 10.46 -0.81 -1.12
N SER A 24 10.77 -2.09 -1.21
CA SER A 24 10.26 -3.10 -0.28
C SER A 24 10.66 -2.74 1.16
N GLY A 25 9.71 -2.85 2.07
CA GLY A 25 9.85 -2.44 3.46
C GLY A 25 9.55 -0.96 3.73
N MET A 26 9.12 -0.18 2.73
CA MET A 26 8.73 1.22 2.95
C MET A 26 7.54 1.34 3.90
N GLN A 27 7.62 2.32 4.80
CA GLN A 27 6.56 2.66 5.74
C GLN A 27 5.72 3.81 5.18
N THR A 28 4.40 3.61 5.15
CA THR A 28 3.45 4.53 4.53
C THR A 28 2.13 4.52 5.29
N SER A 29 1.18 5.37 4.90
CA SER A 29 -0.17 5.37 5.46
C SER A 29 -1.13 4.65 4.53
N PHE A 30 -1.85 3.66 5.06
CA PHE A 30 -2.92 2.93 4.41
C PHE A 30 -4.26 3.60 4.71
N SER A 31 -5.08 3.86 3.69
CA SER A 31 -6.43 4.37 3.88
C SER A 31 -7.40 3.28 4.30
N VAL A 32 -8.07 3.47 5.42
CA VAL A 32 -9.15 2.58 5.87
C VAL A 32 -10.31 3.41 6.38
N THR A 33 -11.49 3.21 5.82
CA THR A 33 -12.68 4.04 6.10
C THR A 33 -12.37 5.53 5.90
N ASP A 34 -12.45 6.35 6.96
CA ASP A 34 -12.11 7.77 6.99
C ASP A 34 -10.72 8.05 7.63
N ASP A 35 -9.96 6.99 7.94
CA ASP A 35 -8.69 7.05 8.66
C ASP A 35 -7.48 6.72 7.77
N LEU A 36 -6.31 7.18 8.22
CA LEU A 36 -5.01 6.79 7.71
C LEU A 36 -4.22 6.08 8.80
N ILE A 37 -3.96 4.78 8.59
CA ILE A 37 -3.19 3.97 9.55
C ILE A 37 -1.80 3.66 9.01
N MET A 38 -0.82 3.53 9.90
CA MET A 38 0.53 3.13 9.49
C MET A 38 0.50 1.73 8.86
N CYS A 39 1.28 1.54 7.81
CA CYS A 39 1.55 0.24 7.21
C CYS A 39 2.99 0.13 6.72
N LYS A 40 3.42 -1.11 6.46
CA LYS A 40 4.68 -1.42 5.79
C LYS A 40 4.40 -2.31 4.59
N VAL A 41 4.89 -1.91 3.41
CA VAL A 41 4.67 -2.62 2.15
C VAL A 41 5.86 -3.51 1.85
N ILE A 42 5.64 -4.80 1.65
CA ILE A 42 6.68 -5.82 1.45
C ILE A 42 6.50 -6.48 0.09
N GLY A 43 7.52 -6.41 -0.76
CA GLY A 43 7.56 -7.09 -2.05
C GLY A 43 7.65 -8.60 -1.88
N LYS A 44 7.01 -9.36 -2.78
CA LYS A 44 7.10 -10.84 -2.80
C LYS A 44 8.44 -11.31 -3.37
N GLY A 45 8.97 -12.41 -2.82
CA GLY A 45 10.23 -13.01 -3.28
C GLY A 45 11.40 -12.04 -3.20
N ASP A 46 12.19 -11.95 -4.27
CA ASP A 46 13.37 -11.06 -4.36
C ASP A 46 13.03 -9.64 -4.83
N LEU A 47 11.75 -9.24 -4.79
CA LEU A 47 11.32 -7.91 -5.24
C LEU A 47 11.71 -6.83 -4.21
N SER A 48 12.77 -6.08 -4.51
CA SER A 48 13.28 -4.97 -3.70
C SER A 48 12.73 -3.60 -4.09
N ASP A 49 12.35 -3.41 -5.36
CA ASP A 49 11.99 -2.10 -5.92
C ASP A 49 10.63 -2.12 -6.62
N PHE A 50 9.84 -1.09 -6.35
CA PHE A 50 8.53 -0.86 -6.96
C PHE A 50 8.64 0.26 -8.01
N VAL A 51 8.72 -0.13 -9.27
CA VAL A 51 8.81 0.81 -10.39
C VAL A 51 7.48 1.53 -10.57
N LEU A 52 7.53 2.85 -10.72
CA LEU A 52 6.36 3.68 -10.95
C LEU A 52 5.64 3.30 -12.25
N GLY A 53 4.32 3.40 -12.27
CA GLY A 53 3.47 3.01 -13.39
C GLY A 53 3.30 1.50 -13.55
N LYS A 54 3.67 0.71 -12.54
CA LYS A 54 3.50 -0.74 -12.53
C LYS A 54 2.69 -1.22 -11.34
N GLU A 55 2.15 -2.42 -11.51
CA GLU A 55 1.34 -3.11 -10.53
C GLU A 55 2.12 -4.29 -9.96
N TYR A 56 1.97 -4.52 -8.65
CA TYR A 56 2.68 -5.54 -7.91
C TYR A 56 1.75 -6.24 -6.93
N GLU A 57 1.93 -7.54 -6.74
CA GLU A 57 1.42 -8.23 -5.57
C GLU A 57 2.41 -8.09 -4.41
N VAL A 58 1.90 -7.71 -3.25
CA VAL A 58 2.69 -7.40 -2.05
C VAL A 58 1.99 -7.94 -0.81
N SER A 59 2.77 -8.14 0.25
CA SER A 59 2.25 -8.30 1.60
C SER A 59 2.28 -6.93 2.29
N ILE A 60 1.22 -6.54 2.98
CA ILE A 60 1.16 -5.31 3.75
C ILE A 60 1.00 -5.66 5.22
N GLU A 61 1.95 -5.21 6.04
CA GLU A 61 1.88 -5.30 7.50
C GLU A 61 1.18 -4.04 8.04
N LEU A 62 0.10 -4.23 8.80
CA LEU A 62 -0.72 -3.19 9.42
C LEU A 62 -0.64 -3.33 10.95
N PRO A 63 0.26 -2.59 11.64
CA PRO A 63 0.42 -2.66 13.09
C PRO A 63 -0.89 -2.51 13.86
N TYR A 64 -1.77 -1.62 13.41
CA TYR A 64 -3.08 -1.34 14.00
C TYR A 64 -4.26 -1.92 13.20
N GLY A 65 -4.00 -2.79 12.22
CA GLY A 65 -5.03 -3.26 11.28
C GLY A 65 -6.09 -4.17 11.91
N GLU A 66 -5.81 -4.80 13.06
CA GLU A 66 -6.78 -5.66 13.77
C GLU A 66 -8.03 -4.90 14.21
N MET A 67 -7.90 -3.59 14.44
CA MET A 67 -9.04 -2.71 14.77
C MET A 67 -10.02 -2.53 13.60
N PHE A 68 -9.57 -2.85 12.38
CA PHE A 68 -10.30 -2.66 11.13
C PHE A 68 -10.48 -3.99 10.36
N GLU A 69 -10.39 -5.12 11.04
CA GLU A 69 -10.50 -6.43 10.40
C GLU A 69 -11.83 -6.62 9.68
N ALA A 70 -12.93 -6.06 10.18
CA ALA A 70 -14.23 -6.18 9.55
C ALA A 70 -14.31 -5.42 8.21
N GLU A 71 -13.52 -4.37 8.05
CA GLU A 71 -13.48 -3.47 6.90
C GLU A 71 -12.44 -3.92 5.86
N ILE A 72 -11.25 -4.33 6.31
CA ILE A 72 -10.13 -4.72 5.47
C ILE A 72 -10.31 -6.18 5.04
N GLN A 73 -11.27 -6.38 4.14
CA GLN A 73 -11.64 -7.69 3.59
C GLN A 73 -11.21 -7.81 2.12
N LYS A 74 -11.24 -9.04 1.58
CA LYS A 74 -10.96 -9.31 0.17
C LYS A 74 -11.78 -8.39 -0.75
N GLY A 75 -11.11 -7.74 -1.70
CA GLY A 75 -11.71 -6.77 -2.61
C GLY A 75 -11.79 -5.34 -2.07
N TYR A 76 -11.40 -5.10 -0.80
CA TYR A 76 -11.34 -3.75 -0.24
C TYR A 76 -10.35 -2.90 -1.05
N LYS A 77 -10.80 -1.73 -1.48
CA LYS A 77 -9.99 -0.76 -2.22
C LYS A 77 -9.40 0.23 -1.25
N PHE A 78 -8.12 0.49 -1.40
CA PHE A 78 -7.39 1.43 -0.57
C PHE A 78 -6.43 2.25 -1.43
N HIS A 79 -5.89 3.30 -0.82
CA HIS A 79 -4.82 4.08 -1.37
C HIS A 79 -3.73 4.27 -0.32
N LEU A 80 -2.49 4.45 -0.78
CA LEU A 80 -1.35 4.70 0.09
C LEU A 80 -0.95 6.17 0.04
N ASN A 81 -0.61 6.71 1.21
CA ASN A 81 -0.20 8.08 1.40
C ASN A 81 1.18 8.18 2.05
N ILE A 82 1.96 9.18 1.65
CA ILE A 82 3.12 9.68 2.42
C ILE A 82 3.06 11.21 2.38
N GLY A 83 3.17 11.86 3.55
CA GLY A 83 3.19 13.33 3.64
C GLY A 83 1.91 13.99 3.11
N GLY A 84 0.75 13.35 3.28
CA GLY A 84 -0.55 13.85 2.81
C GLY A 84 -0.78 13.71 1.30
N LYS A 85 0.08 12.99 0.58
CA LYS A 85 -0.03 12.77 -0.86
C LYS A 85 -0.28 11.29 -1.18
N GLU A 86 -1.34 11.05 -1.93
CA GLU A 86 -1.70 9.73 -2.45
C GLU A 86 -0.80 9.34 -3.61
N PHE A 87 -0.02 8.27 -3.46
CA PHE A 87 0.98 7.86 -4.45
C PHE A 87 0.77 6.45 -5.01
N ALA A 88 -0.14 5.67 -4.44
CA ALA A 88 -0.47 4.33 -4.93
C ALA A 88 -1.93 3.98 -4.64
N ASN A 89 -2.50 3.14 -5.49
CA ASN A 89 -3.83 2.56 -5.34
C ASN A 89 -3.71 1.05 -5.20
N GLY A 90 -4.57 0.43 -4.40
CA GLY A 90 -4.54 -1.02 -4.24
C GLY A 90 -5.88 -1.66 -3.93
N VAL A 91 -5.86 -2.98 -4.02
CA VAL A 91 -6.98 -3.85 -3.68
C VAL A 91 -6.49 -5.06 -2.88
N VAL A 92 -7.20 -5.38 -1.81
CA VAL A 92 -6.94 -6.58 -0.98
C VAL A 92 -7.33 -7.84 -1.77
N LEU A 93 -6.47 -8.87 -1.76
CA LEU A 93 -6.64 -10.11 -2.52
C LEU A 93 -7.41 -11.20 -1.78
#